data_AF-A0AAW2T4X2-F1
#
_entry.id   AF-A0AAW2T4X2-F1
#
_cell.length_a   1.000
_cell.length_b   1.000
_cell.length_c   1.000
_cell.angle_alpha   90.00
_cell.angle_beta   90.00
_cell.angle_gamma   90.00
#
_symmetry.space_group_name_H-M   'P 1'
#
loop_
_entity.id
_entity.type
_entity.pdbx_description
1 polymer ?
#
loop_
_entity_poly.entity_id
_entity_poly.type
_entity_poly.pdbx_seq_one_letter_code
_entity_poly.pdbx_strand_id
1 'polypeptide(L)'
;MLHSHGYGYGHPLLPFKPCSGPYRPRILASLHFPVPNKGAIIRWSDFWTRNFRVSPVLHSSPQQFSSFCVTSNAEDFSVELGRLLALLPEDMRRRVSEHPEYSDLIEVVMDLGRKPLARFPTGDFVLSDHPITMDDIQHATSLVGDFAVDNRAGISRTLHRISAIRNRKGTIIGLTCRVGRAVSGSANLLRDLVKDGASLLLIGPPGVGKTTIIRDIARMLANEYKKRVMIVDTSNEIGGDGDIPHAGIGDARRMQVPHTDVQHKRQNIELMDVTNHSVSIDLVLIEAVENHMPQVIVIDEIGTKLEAAAASTIAQRGIQLVATAHGVTIENLVMNPALEMLVGGVQSVTLGDEEASRRGVQKTVLERKGPSTFSCGVEIITKTELRVHRNLEATVDTLLSGRQPNFEVRKISKRPTDEFEPRLSTCDLSETSMESGTDETSEINDITRCHDKVVSEDNSCKDEDALCVFLYGKFPLNRDDIARTCVNTVMDELAI
;
A
#
# COMPACT_ATOMS: atom_id res chain seq x y z
N MET A 1 15.20 78.04 12.76
CA MET A 1 15.47 78.51 14.13
C MET A 1 15.54 77.27 15.01
N LEU A 2 16.76 76.85 15.35
CA LEU A 2 17.41 77.04 16.67
C LEU A 2 16.81 76.06 17.71
N HIS A 3 17.52 74.97 18.04
CA HIS A 3 18.45 74.83 19.18
C HIS A 3 17.71 74.71 20.53
N SER A 4 18.06 73.92 21.55
CA SER A 4 18.99 72.81 21.84
C SER A 4 19.00 72.62 23.38
N HIS A 5 19.58 71.51 23.87
CA HIS A 5 19.99 71.16 25.27
C HIS A 5 18.96 70.42 26.14
N GLY A 6 19.30 69.38 26.90
CA GLY A 6 20.59 68.74 27.21
C GLY A 6 20.53 68.05 28.60
N TYR A 7 21.53 67.18 28.88
CA TYR A 7 21.84 66.35 30.08
C TYR A 7 21.21 64.94 30.11
N GLY A 8 21.91 63.79 30.08
CA GLY A 8 23.25 63.36 30.60
C GLY A 8 23.03 62.55 31.89
N TYR A 9 23.43 61.29 32.16
CA TYR A 9 24.68 60.53 31.94
C TYR A 9 24.44 59.01 32.20
N GLY A 10 25.26 58.11 31.62
CA GLY A 10 25.50 56.76 32.17
C GLY A 10 25.82 55.61 31.18
N HIS A 11 27.02 55.62 30.60
CA HIS A 11 27.61 54.59 29.70
C HIS A 11 28.19 53.36 30.48
N PRO A 12 28.59 52.20 29.86
CA PRO A 12 29.41 52.15 28.64
C PRO A 12 29.08 51.08 27.58
N LEU A 13 29.34 51.49 26.33
CA LEU A 13 29.64 50.63 25.19
C LEU A 13 31.17 50.45 25.11
N LEU A 14 31.63 49.27 24.68
CA LEU A 14 32.89 49.13 23.95
C LEU A 14 32.62 48.51 22.57
N PRO A 15 33.13 49.11 21.47
CA PRO A 15 32.88 48.67 20.10
C PRO A 15 34.06 47.91 19.46
N PHE A 16 33.70 47.10 18.47
CA PHE A 16 34.43 46.65 17.28
C PHE A 16 35.93 46.98 17.11
N LYS A 17 36.70 45.94 16.77
CA LYS A 17 37.67 46.02 15.67
C LYS A 17 37.67 44.73 14.80
N PRO A 18 37.94 44.86 13.49
CA PRO A 18 37.80 43.80 12.49
C PRO A 18 39.13 43.05 12.28
N CYS A 19 39.06 41.81 11.80
CA CYS A 19 40.21 41.14 11.21
C CYS A 19 39.83 40.38 9.94
N SER A 20 40.51 40.80 8.88
CA SER A 20 40.65 40.27 7.53
C SER A 20 41.14 38.82 7.47
N GLY A 21 40.68 38.07 6.47
CA GLY A 21 41.33 36.83 6.03
C GLY A 21 40.65 36.21 4.81
N PRO A 22 41.33 36.11 3.65
CA PRO A 22 40.80 35.47 2.45
C PRO A 22 41.06 33.95 2.50
N TYR A 23 40.05 33.14 2.19
CA TYR A 23 40.24 31.71 2.00
C TYR A 23 41.07 31.47 0.73
N ARG A 24 42.30 30.94 0.91
CA ARG A 24 43.12 30.41 -0.19
C ARG A 24 42.66 29.00 -0.58
N PRO A 25 42.72 28.65 -1.88
CA PRO A 25 42.46 27.30 -2.38
C PRO A 25 43.67 26.39 -2.09
N ARG A 26 43.44 25.13 -1.76
CA ARG A 26 44.49 24.10 -1.80
C ARG A 26 44.38 23.30 -3.10
N ILE A 27 45.50 23.35 -3.82
CA ILE A 27 45.79 22.80 -5.12
C ILE A 27 45.96 21.27 -5.05
N LEU A 28 45.48 20.61 -6.11
CA LEU A 28 45.73 19.22 -6.47
C LEU A 28 47.23 18.89 -6.58
N ALA A 29 47.63 17.74 -6.00
CA ALA A 29 48.82 17.03 -6.45
C ALA A 29 48.39 15.80 -7.25
N SER A 30 48.83 15.79 -8.50
CA SER A 30 48.66 14.79 -9.55
C SER A 30 49.35 13.47 -9.24
N LEU A 31 48.68 12.35 -9.52
CA LEU A 31 49.34 11.09 -9.91
C LEU A 31 48.65 10.51 -11.15
N HIS A 32 49.49 10.15 -12.11
CA HIS A 32 49.18 9.78 -13.48
C HIS A 32 48.38 8.48 -13.60
N PHE A 33 47.39 8.48 -14.50
CA PHE A 33 46.81 7.26 -15.07
C PHE A 33 47.50 6.94 -16.40
N PRO A 34 48.03 5.73 -16.63
CA PRO A 34 48.34 5.27 -17.97
C PRO A 34 47.07 4.74 -18.64
N VAL A 35 46.80 5.23 -19.83
CA VAL A 35 45.84 4.66 -20.78
C VAL A 35 46.40 3.35 -21.34
N PRO A 36 45.59 2.28 -21.48
CA PRO A 36 45.88 1.27 -22.47
C PRO A 36 44.84 1.25 -23.59
N ASN A 37 45.39 1.29 -24.81
CA ASN A 37 44.71 1.06 -26.06
C ASN A 37 44.28 -0.42 -26.22
N LYS A 38 43.34 -0.61 -27.15
CA LYS A 38 42.74 -1.85 -27.64
C LYS A 38 43.64 -3.10 -27.69
N GLY A 39 43.05 -4.24 -27.31
CA GLY A 39 43.22 -5.53 -27.97
C GLY A 39 44.22 -6.51 -27.35
N ALA A 40 43.74 -7.45 -26.52
CA ALA A 40 44.26 -8.82 -26.46
C ALA A 40 43.33 -9.70 -25.60
N ILE A 41 42.86 -10.79 -26.19
CA ILE A 41 42.26 -11.95 -25.55
C ILE A 41 43.38 -12.68 -24.77
N ILE A 42 43.12 -13.22 -23.56
CA ILE A 42 43.65 -14.51 -23.06
C ILE A 42 43.00 -14.87 -21.70
N ARG A 43 42.60 -16.15 -21.62
CA ARG A 43 42.00 -16.88 -20.50
C ARG A 43 42.92 -17.01 -19.30
N TRP A 44 42.34 -17.12 -18.11
CA TRP A 44 43.01 -17.66 -16.92
C TRP A 44 42.15 -18.75 -16.29
N SER A 45 42.47 -20.00 -16.66
CA SER A 45 42.33 -21.17 -15.80
C SER A 45 43.60 -21.31 -14.97
N ASP A 46 43.43 -21.84 -13.76
CA ASP A 46 44.46 -22.33 -12.84
C ASP A 46 45.30 -21.28 -12.11
N PHE A 47 45.11 -21.16 -10.80
CA PHE A 47 45.98 -21.90 -9.88
C PHE A 47 45.40 -22.01 -8.46
N TRP A 48 45.57 -23.22 -7.94
CA TRP A 48 45.03 -23.80 -6.73
C TRP A 48 45.95 -23.63 -5.51
N THR A 49 45.35 -23.63 -4.30
CA THR A 49 45.86 -24.11 -2.99
C THR A 49 47.00 -23.33 -2.31
N ARG A 50 47.02 -23.11 -0.98
CA ARG A 50 46.85 -24.05 0.15
C ARG A 50 46.50 -23.35 1.50
N ASN A 51 45.64 -24.03 2.30
CA ASN A 51 45.64 -24.26 3.76
C ASN A 51 45.80 -23.11 4.77
N PHE A 52 44.82 -22.94 5.69
CA PHE A 52 45.02 -23.14 7.14
C PHE A 52 43.71 -23.42 7.90
N ARG A 53 43.86 -24.18 9.00
CA ARG A 53 42.89 -25.01 9.75
C ARG A 53 41.83 -24.28 10.59
N VAL A 54 40.69 -24.96 10.74
CA VAL A 54 39.65 -24.77 11.78
C VAL A 54 39.95 -25.65 12.99
N SER A 55 39.56 -25.22 14.20
CA SER A 55 39.14 -26.11 15.29
C SER A 55 38.03 -25.45 16.13
N PRO A 56 37.09 -26.23 16.71
CA PRO A 56 35.77 -25.78 17.11
C PRO A 56 35.64 -25.54 18.62
N VAL A 57 34.71 -24.68 19.04
CA VAL A 57 34.19 -24.67 20.41
C VAL A 57 32.67 -24.78 20.34
N LEU A 58 32.18 -25.95 20.73
CA LEU A 58 30.78 -26.27 21.00
C LEU A 58 30.40 -25.72 22.37
N HIS A 59 29.42 -24.83 22.44
CA HIS A 59 28.52 -24.72 23.59
C HIS A 59 27.09 -24.49 23.09
N SER A 60 26.34 -25.58 23.10
CA SER A 60 24.90 -25.66 22.91
C SER A 60 24.19 -25.17 24.18
N SER A 61 23.45 -24.08 24.08
CA SER A 61 22.37 -23.77 25.01
C SER A 61 21.04 -24.02 24.29
N PRO A 62 20.07 -24.74 24.89
CA PRO A 62 18.82 -25.05 24.20
C PRO A 62 18.03 -23.77 23.98
N GLN A 63 17.72 -23.48 22.72
CA GLN A 63 16.72 -22.47 22.36
C GLN A 63 15.38 -22.91 22.97
N GLN A 64 14.94 -22.20 24.01
CA GLN A 64 13.53 -22.17 24.36
C GLN A 64 12.82 -21.50 23.18
N PHE A 65 12.30 -22.32 22.27
CA PHE A 65 11.24 -21.91 21.37
C PHE A 65 10.02 -21.60 22.24
N SER A 66 9.87 -20.34 22.63
CA SER A 66 8.57 -19.86 23.09
C SER A 66 7.64 -19.93 21.89
N SER A 67 6.69 -20.84 21.98
CA SER A 67 5.46 -20.86 21.19
C SER A 67 4.85 -19.45 21.16
N PHE A 68 5.15 -18.68 20.12
CA PHE A 68 4.47 -17.41 19.86
C PHE A 68 3.13 -17.77 19.22
N CYS A 69 2.15 -18.06 20.07
CA CYS A 69 0.76 -18.17 19.69
C CYS A 69 0.25 -16.80 19.22
N VAL A 70 -0.78 -16.83 18.37
CA VAL A 70 -1.39 -15.74 17.58
C VAL A 70 -2.15 -14.70 18.45
N THR A 71 -1.64 -14.35 19.63
CA THR A 71 -2.25 -13.37 20.55
C THR A 71 -1.73 -11.94 20.38
N SER A 72 -0.70 -11.71 19.57
CA SER A 72 0.02 -10.42 19.50
C SER A 72 -0.83 -9.24 19.04
N ASN A 73 -1.73 -9.41 18.07
CA ASN A 73 -2.40 -8.26 17.44
C ASN A 73 -3.39 -7.52 18.36
N ALA A 74 -4.06 -8.23 19.29
CA ALA A 74 -5.05 -7.61 20.18
C ALA A 74 -4.38 -6.87 21.36
N GLU A 75 -3.32 -7.46 21.91
CA GLU A 75 -2.51 -6.81 22.96
C GLU A 75 -1.78 -5.59 22.40
N ASP A 76 -1.20 -5.69 21.20
CA ASP A 76 -0.57 -4.57 20.50
C ASP A 76 -1.56 -3.43 20.26
N PHE A 77 -2.77 -3.73 19.78
CA PHE A 77 -3.80 -2.72 19.55
C PHE A 77 -4.28 -2.05 20.85
N SER A 78 -4.43 -2.78 21.95
CA SER A 78 -4.82 -2.18 23.24
C SER A 78 -3.76 -1.20 23.74
N VAL A 79 -2.48 -1.50 23.54
CA VAL A 79 -1.38 -0.58 23.89
C VAL A 79 -1.41 0.67 23.01
N GLU A 80 -1.63 0.51 21.71
CA GLU A 80 -1.75 1.63 20.77
C GLU A 80 -2.94 2.53 21.09
N LEU A 81 -4.12 1.94 21.29
CA LEU A 81 -5.32 2.66 21.67
C LEU A 81 -5.12 3.41 22.99
N GLY A 82 -4.42 2.81 23.95
CA GLY A 82 -4.00 3.47 25.18
C GLY A 82 -3.21 4.76 24.95
N ARG A 83 -2.34 4.82 23.92
CA ARG A 83 -1.60 6.04 23.55
C ARG A 83 -2.51 7.12 22.97
N LEU A 84 -3.54 6.75 22.19
CA LEU A 84 -4.54 7.71 21.72
C LEU A 84 -5.35 8.28 22.89
N LEU A 85 -5.80 7.41 23.79
CA LEU A 85 -6.61 7.83 24.93
C LEU A 85 -5.78 8.60 25.96
N ALA A 86 -4.44 8.49 25.91
CA ALA A 86 -3.52 9.33 26.67
C ALA A 86 -3.74 10.83 26.42
N LEU A 87 -4.25 11.20 25.23
CA LEU A 87 -4.58 12.58 24.86
C LEU A 87 -5.76 13.15 25.64
N LEU A 88 -6.66 12.27 26.08
CA LEU A 88 -7.89 12.65 26.78
C LEU A 88 -7.63 12.83 28.28
N PRO A 89 -8.36 13.75 28.94
CA PRO A 89 -8.46 13.80 30.40
C PRO A 89 -8.87 12.46 31.00
N GLU A 90 -8.44 12.20 32.23
CA GLU A 90 -8.61 10.90 32.91
C GLU A 90 -10.07 10.45 32.97
N ASP A 91 -11.00 11.35 33.28
CA ASP A 91 -12.43 11.02 33.35
C ASP A 91 -13.00 10.59 32.00
N MET A 92 -12.61 11.26 30.91
CA MET A 92 -13.05 10.91 29.55
C MET A 92 -12.44 9.57 29.11
N ARG A 93 -11.17 9.34 29.43
CA ARG A 93 -10.50 8.06 29.17
C ARG A 93 -11.20 6.90 29.87
N ARG A 94 -11.57 7.08 31.14
CA ARG A 94 -12.32 6.07 31.90
C ARG A 94 -13.66 5.76 31.22
N ARG A 95 -14.43 6.80 30.85
CA ARG A 95 -15.72 6.65 30.16
C ARG A 95 -15.61 5.89 28.84
N VAL A 96 -14.58 6.17 28.03
CA VAL A 96 -14.33 5.41 26.79
C VAL A 96 -14.05 3.94 27.12
N SER A 97 -13.22 3.68 28.13
CA SER A 97 -12.77 2.33 28.51
C SER A 97 -13.87 1.46 29.11
N GLU A 98 -14.90 2.07 29.71
CA GLU A 98 -16.08 1.39 30.24
C GLU A 98 -17.14 1.07 29.16
N HIS A 99 -16.99 1.59 27.94
CA HIS A 99 -17.97 1.37 26.88
C HIS A 99 -17.91 -0.08 26.36
N PRO A 100 -19.06 -0.76 26.12
CA PRO A 100 -19.08 -2.14 25.64
C PRO A 100 -18.33 -2.37 24.32
N GLU A 101 -18.30 -1.36 23.46
CA GLU A 101 -17.64 -1.39 22.14
C GLU A 101 -16.25 -0.72 22.16
N TYR A 102 -15.56 -0.72 23.30
CA TYR A 102 -14.23 -0.11 23.45
C TYR A 102 -13.25 -0.48 22.31
N SER A 103 -13.20 -1.76 21.93
CA SER A 103 -12.37 -2.28 20.82
C SER A 103 -12.69 -1.67 19.46
N ASP A 104 -13.93 -1.20 19.29
CA ASP A 104 -14.49 -0.73 18.03
C ASP A 104 -14.61 0.79 17.95
N LEU A 105 -13.99 1.51 18.90
CA LEU A 105 -13.89 2.97 18.87
C LEU A 105 -13.43 3.48 17.49
N ILE A 106 -14.22 4.36 16.88
CA ILE A 106 -13.94 4.90 15.54
C ILE A 106 -13.08 6.16 15.68
N GLU A 107 -13.55 7.10 16.50
CA GLU A 107 -12.86 8.36 16.77
C GLU A 107 -13.38 9.04 18.04
N VAL A 108 -12.61 10.01 18.51
CA VAL A 108 -13.00 10.94 19.58
C VAL A 108 -12.93 12.37 19.06
N VAL A 109 -13.99 13.14 19.28
CA VAL A 109 -14.15 14.53 18.83
C VAL A 109 -14.13 15.44 20.05
N MET A 110 -13.25 16.45 20.01
CA MET A 110 -13.06 17.45 21.06
C MET A 110 -13.10 18.84 20.46
N ASP A 111 -14.22 19.55 20.61
CA ASP A 111 -14.38 20.91 20.11
C ASP A 111 -14.58 21.90 21.27
N LEU A 112 -13.80 22.98 21.28
CA LEU A 112 -13.87 24.01 22.32
C LEU A 112 -15.32 24.49 22.54
N GLY A 113 -15.80 24.39 23.79
CA GLY A 113 -17.15 24.79 24.18
C GLY A 113 -18.25 23.79 23.84
N ARG A 114 -17.91 22.59 23.35
CA ARG A 114 -18.87 21.49 23.10
C ARG A 114 -18.60 20.30 24.01
N LYS A 115 -19.62 19.47 24.23
CA LYS A 115 -19.44 18.19 24.93
C LYS A 115 -18.56 17.25 24.09
N PRO A 116 -17.57 16.57 24.67
CA PRO A 116 -16.75 15.60 23.95
C PRO A 116 -17.55 14.38 23.55
N LEU A 117 -17.27 13.86 22.35
CA LEU A 117 -17.96 12.70 21.77
C LEU A 117 -16.96 11.60 21.42
N ALA A 118 -17.30 10.35 21.72
CA ALA A 118 -16.70 9.18 21.11
C ALA A 118 -17.69 8.59 20.10
N ARG A 119 -17.20 8.13 18.96
CA ARG A 119 -18.02 7.45 17.95
C ARG A 119 -17.75 5.95 17.94
N PHE A 120 -18.82 5.18 18.01
CA PHE A 120 -18.82 3.71 17.93
C PHE A 120 -19.72 3.26 16.77
N PRO A 121 -19.65 1.99 16.33
CA PRO A 121 -20.56 1.46 15.32
C PRO A 121 -22.04 1.63 15.66
N THR A 122 -22.41 1.56 16.94
CA THR A 122 -23.79 1.81 17.41
C THR A 122 -24.21 3.28 17.43
N GLY A 123 -23.25 4.21 17.40
CA GLY A 123 -23.51 5.65 17.35
C GLY A 123 -22.59 6.50 18.21
N ASP A 124 -22.98 7.76 18.39
CA ASP A 124 -22.24 8.77 19.16
C ASP A 124 -22.51 8.61 20.66
N PHE A 125 -21.43 8.64 21.45
CA PHE A 125 -21.44 8.52 22.90
C PHE A 125 -20.79 9.75 23.55
N VAL A 126 -21.55 10.44 24.41
CA VAL A 126 -21.08 11.65 25.09
C VAL A 126 -20.14 11.28 26.24
N LEU A 127 -18.89 11.72 26.18
CA LEU A 127 -17.85 11.35 27.16
C LEU A 127 -17.92 12.16 28.44
N SER A 128 -18.41 13.39 28.39
CA SER A 128 -18.53 14.30 29.53
C SER A 128 -19.71 15.26 29.33
N ASP A 129 -20.38 15.63 30.42
CA ASP A 129 -21.36 16.71 30.41
C ASP A 129 -20.72 18.09 30.43
N HIS A 130 -19.46 18.17 30.86
CA HIS A 130 -18.68 19.40 30.83
C HIS A 130 -18.15 19.66 29.41
N PRO A 131 -18.32 20.88 28.88
CA PRO A 131 -17.74 21.24 27.60
C PRO A 131 -16.22 21.17 27.60
N ILE A 132 -15.62 20.84 26.45
CA ILE A 132 -14.17 20.88 26.23
C ILE A 132 -13.65 22.29 26.46
N THR A 133 -12.59 22.39 27.24
CA THR A 133 -11.89 23.62 27.56
C THR A 133 -10.65 23.81 26.68
N MET A 134 -10.06 25.01 26.74
CA MET A 134 -8.80 25.26 26.04
C MET A 134 -7.65 24.43 26.62
N ASP A 135 -7.68 24.16 27.93
CA ASP A 135 -6.66 23.38 28.63
C ASP A 135 -6.67 21.92 28.16
N ASP A 136 -7.86 21.35 27.91
CA ASP A 136 -7.99 19.99 27.35
C ASP A 136 -7.35 19.87 25.97
N ILE A 137 -7.56 20.88 25.11
CA ILE A 137 -6.95 20.93 23.77
C ILE A 137 -5.43 21.09 23.89
N GLN A 138 -4.97 21.99 24.75
CA GLN A 138 -3.53 22.20 24.98
C GLN A 138 -2.86 20.94 25.49
N HIS A 139 -3.47 20.24 26.45
CA HIS A 139 -3.00 18.95 26.95
C HIS A 139 -2.82 17.96 25.81
N ALA A 140 -3.86 17.72 25.00
CA ALA A 140 -3.78 16.80 23.88
C ALA A 140 -2.70 17.21 22.87
N THR A 141 -2.64 18.48 22.47
CA THR A 141 -1.65 18.96 21.49
C THR A 141 -0.21 18.85 21.98
N SER A 142 0.03 18.98 23.29
CA SER A 142 1.37 18.83 23.88
C SER A 142 1.94 17.41 23.80
N LEU A 143 1.06 16.40 23.70
CA LEU A 143 1.44 14.99 23.65
C LEU A 143 1.62 14.44 22.23
N VAL A 144 0.94 15.03 21.25
CA VAL A 144 1.00 14.57 19.84
C VAL A 144 2.23 15.14 19.12
N GLY A 145 2.63 16.38 19.43
CA GLY A 145 3.70 17.09 18.74
C GLY A 145 3.18 18.08 17.70
N ASP A 146 4.04 18.42 16.73
CA ASP A 146 3.74 19.42 15.70
C ASP A 146 2.76 18.88 14.66
N PHE A 147 1.79 19.70 14.28
CA PHE A 147 0.88 19.42 13.19
C PHE A 147 1.50 19.83 11.86
N ALA A 148 1.38 18.95 10.86
CA ALA A 148 1.80 19.22 9.49
C ALA A 148 0.94 20.32 8.83
N VAL A 149 1.34 20.70 7.62
CA VAL A 149 0.72 21.81 6.85
C VAL A 149 -0.76 21.56 6.56
N ASP A 150 -1.18 20.29 6.48
CA ASP A 150 -2.56 19.87 6.25
C ASP A 150 -3.40 19.76 7.54
N ASN A 151 -2.88 20.25 8.68
CA ASN A 151 -3.46 20.16 10.01
C ASN A 151 -3.61 18.74 10.56
N ARG A 152 -2.78 17.80 10.10
CA ARG A 152 -2.73 16.45 10.65
C ARG A 152 -1.49 16.22 11.50
N ALA A 153 -1.62 15.31 12.45
CA ALA A 153 -0.51 14.79 13.23
C ALA A 153 -0.78 13.32 13.59
N GLY A 154 0.29 12.59 13.85
CA GLY A 154 0.24 11.18 14.24
C GLY A 154 0.89 10.93 15.57
N ILE A 155 0.58 9.78 16.16
CA ILE A 155 1.33 9.26 17.30
C ILE A 155 2.32 8.22 16.77
N SER A 156 3.61 8.42 17.04
CA SER A 156 4.66 7.48 16.64
C SER A 156 4.32 6.04 17.03
N ARG A 157 4.65 5.11 16.12
CA ARG A 157 4.37 3.67 16.20
C ARG A 157 2.88 3.30 16.21
N THR A 158 1.96 4.21 15.87
CA THR A 158 0.52 3.94 15.77
C THR A 158 0.01 4.34 14.38
N LEU A 159 -1.19 3.87 14.02
CA LEU A 159 -1.92 4.35 12.85
C LEU A 159 -2.96 5.43 13.19
N HIS A 160 -3.00 5.90 14.44
CA HIS A 160 -3.97 6.90 14.85
C HIS A 160 -3.64 8.27 14.27
N ARG A 161 -4.70 9.00 13.92
CA ARG A 161 -4.60 10.29 13.25
C ARG A 161 -5.33 11.36 14.04
N ILE A 162 -4.66 12.48 14.26
CA ILE A 162 -5.19 13.62 14.98
C ILE A 162 -5.31 14.77 13.99
N SER A 163 -6.52 15.23 13.75
CA SER A 163 -6.81 16.34 12.84
C SER A 163 -7.23 17.57 13.64
N ALA A 164 -6.51 18.68 13.45
CA ALA A 164 -6.77 19.93 14.15
C ALA A 164 -7.71 20.84 13.36
N ILE A 165 -8.67 21.44 14.08
CA ILE A 165 -9.47 22.57 13.60
C ILE A 165 -8.84 23.84 14.16
N ARG A 166 -8.49 24.78 13.27
CA ARG A 166 -7.88 26.06 13.65
C ARG A 166 -8.82 27.23 13.43
N ASN A 167 -8.76 28.21 14.31
CA ASN A 167 -9.43 29.50 14.11
C ASN A 167 -8.65 30.40 13.14
N ARG A 168 -9.19 31.59 12.83
CA ARG A 168 -8.53 32.58 11.93
C ARG A 168 -7.16 33.07 12.41
N LYS A 169 -6.84 32.92 13.70
CA LYS A 169 -5.53 33.27 14.28
C LYS A 169 -4.55 32.10 14.25
N GLY A 170 -4.93 30.95 13.68
CA GLY A 170 -4.12 29.74 13.63
C GLY A 170 -4.13 28.91 14.92
N THR A 171 -4.86 29.33 15.95
CA THR A 171 -4.98 28.58 17.22
C THR A 171 -5.83 27.34 17.00
N ILE A 172 -5.37 26.19 17.51
CA ILE A 172 -6.16 24.95 17.51
C ILE A 172 -7.31 25.11 18.50
N ILE A 173 -8.54 24.91 18.01
CA ILE A 173 -9.80 25.04 18.76
C ILE A 173 -10.64 23.76 18.73
N GLY A 174 -10.20 22.74 18.01
CA GLY A 174 -10.84 21.44 18.00
C GLY A 174 -9.91 20.35 17.50
N LEU A 175 -10.18 19.11 17.88
CA LEU A 175 -9.43 17.92 17.52
C LEU A 175 -10.38 16.78 17.14
N THR A 176 -10.04 16.08 16.07
CA THR A 176 -10.63 14.77 15.74
C THR A 176 -9.54 13.71 15.82
N CYS A 177 -9.67 12.81 16.79
CA CYS A 177 -8.71 11.74 17.09
C CYS A 177 -9.26 10.42 16.54
N ARG A 178 -8.84 10.04 15.33
CA ARG A 178 -9.31 8.85 14.63
C ARG A 178 -8.46 7.62 14.95
N VAL A 179 -9.13 6.51 15.24
CA VAL A 179 -8.49 5.24 15.57
C VAL A 179 -8.09 4.51 14.28
N GLY A 180 -6.80 4.57 13.93
CA GLY A 180 -6.22 3.67 12.94
C GLY A 180 -6.05 2.24 13.47
N ARG A 181 -6.12 1.27 12.56
CA ARG A 181 -6.00 -0.18 12.84
C ARG A 181 -5.19 -0.85 11.74
N ALA A 182 -4.37 -1.82 12.11
CA ALA A 182 -3.72 -2.73 11.17
C ALA A 182 -4.44 -4.07 11.13
N VAL A 183 -4.76 -4.55 9.93
CA VAL A 183 -5.43 -5.83 9.71
C VAL A 183 -4.49 -6.77 8.96
N SER A 184 -3.97 -7.76 9.68
CA SER A 184 -3.15 -8.84 9.10
C SER A 184 -4.04 -9.88 8.39
N GLY A 185 -3.47 -10.55 7.38
CA GLY A 185 -4.15 -11.58 6.61
C GLY A 185 -5.02 -11.04 5.47
N SER A 186 -5.12 -9.72 5.30
CA SER A 186 -5.85 -9.10 4.20
C SER A 186 -5.21 -9.37 2.84
N ALA A 187 -3.90 -9.64 2.81
CA ALA A 187 -3.16 -10.01 1.61
C ALA A 187 -3.12 -11.52 1.32
N ASN A 188 -3.78 -12.36 2.12
CA ASN A 188 -3.72 -13.83 1.99
C ASN A 188 -4.18 -14.31 0.62
N LEU A 189 -5.20 -13.68 0.04
CA LEU A 189 -5.67 -13.99 -1.31
C LEU A 189 -4.64 -13.70 -2.39
N LEU A 190 -3.54 -13.01 -2.11
CA LEU A 190 -2.47 -12.67 -3.07
C LEU A 190 -1.13 -13.33 -2.71
N ARG A 191 -1.11 -14.21 -1.71
CA ARG A 191 0.13 -14.76 -1.12
C ARG A 191 1.02 -15.49 -2.12
N ASP A 192 0.43 -16.25 -3.04
CA ASP A 192 1.14 -16.94 -4.13
C ASP A 192 1.86 -15.92 -5.03
N LEU A 193 1.16 -14.87 -5.49
CA LEU A 193 1.74 -13.86 -6.37
C LEU A 193 2.86 -13.06 -5.69
N VAL A 194 2.65 -12.71 -4.42
CA VAL A 194 3.67 -12.01 -3.61
C VAL A 194 4.92 -12.88 -3.47
N LYS A 195 4.75 -14.17 -3.16
CA LYS A 195 5.83 -15.15 -3.04
C LYS A 195 6.61 -15.33 -4.34
N ASP A 196 5.90 -15.39 -5.47
CA ASP A 196 6.47 -15.58 -6.79
C ASP A 196 7.23 -14.33 -7.30
N GLY A 197 7.21 -13.23 -6.54
CA GLY A 197 7.93 -12.01 -6.87
C GLY A 197 7.22 -11.15 -7.91
N ALA A 198 5.92 -11.36 -8.13
CA ALA A 198 5.14 -10.56 -9.07
C ALA A 198 5.12 -9.08 -8.66
N SER A 199 5.26 -8.19 -9.63
CA SER A 199 4.96 -6.77 -9.45
C SER A 199 3.43 -6.57 -9.55
N LEU A 200 2.82 -6.06 -8.49
CA LEU A 200 1.37 -6.00 -8.29
C LEU A 200 0.85 -4.56 -8.39
N LEU A 201 -0.14 -4.35 -9.25
CA LEU A 201 -0.93 -3.12 -9.31
C LEU A 201 -2.32 -3.36 -8.72
N LEU A 202 -2.65 -2.69 -7.63
CA LEU A 202 -3.94 -2.80 -6.94
C LEU A 202 -4.83 -1.61 -7.33
N ILE A 203 -6.02 -1.89 -7.83
CA ILE A 203 -7.00 -0.88 -8.26
C ILE A 203 -8.34 -1.17 -7.60
N GLY A 204 -9.11 -0.15 -7.32
CA GLY A 204 -10.47 -0.32 -6.82
C GLY A 204 -11.03 0.97 -6.23
N PRO A 205 -12.34 1.01 -5.94
CA PRO A 205 -13.00 2.19 -5.40
C PRO A 205 -12.35 2.73 -4.12
N PRO A 206 -12.58 4.01 -3.77
CA PRO A 206 -12.22 4.53 -2.45
C PRO A 206 -12.81 3.68 -1.32
N GLY A 207 -12.06 3.48 -0.23
CA GLY A 207 -12.55 2.76 0.95
C GLY A 207 -12.64 1.23 0.83
N VAL A 208 -12.31 0.63 -0.32
CA VAL A 208 -12.42 -0.82 -0.54
C VAL A 208 -11.35 -1.65 0.19
N GLY A 209 -10.31 -1.02 0.72
CA GLY A 209 -9.26 -1.67 1.51
C GLY A 209 -7.88 -1.76 0.84
N LYS A 210 -7.61 -0.98 -0.21
CA LYS A 210 -6.32 -0.95 -0.93
C LYS A 210 -5.12 -0.80 0.01
N THR A 211 -5.14 0.23 0.86
CA THR A 211 -4.08 0.51 1.85
C THR A 211 -3.94 -0.62 2.87
N THR A 212 -5.02 -1.33 3.18
CA THR A 212 -4.98 -2.46 4.13
C THR A 212 -4.22 -3.64 3.52
N ILE A 213 -4.53 -3.98 2.27
CA ILE A 213 -3.86 -5.05 1.54
C ILE A 213 -2.38 -4.71 1.31
N ILE A 214 -2.07 -3.51 0.81
CA ILE A 214 -0.69 -3.14 0.49
C ILE A 214 0.21 -3.09 1.74
N ARG A 215 -0.32 -2.63 2.89
CA ARG A 215 0.38 -2.66 4.18
C ARG A 215 0.72 -4.09 4.60
N ASP A 216 -0.23 -5.01 4.46
CA ASP A 216 -0.02 -6.42 4.82
C ASP A 216 0.93 -7.12 3.84
N ILE A 217 0.91 -6.77 2.54
CA ILE A 217 1.91 -7.21 1.56
C ILE A 217 3.32 -6.73 1.97
N ALA A 218 3.48 -5.46 2.36
CA ALA A 218 4.76 -4.92 2.78
C ALA A 218 5.33 -5.68 4.00
N ARG A 219 4.47 -5.93 5.00
CA ARG A 219 4.80 -6.76 6.17
C ARG A 219 5.22 -8.17 5.77
N MET A 220 4.46 -8.82 4.89
CA MET A 220 4.73 -10.18 4.42
C MET A 220 6.08 -10.25 3.68
N LEU A 221 6.35 -9.30 2.77
CA LEU A 221 7.61 -9.22 2.03
C LEU A 221 8.82 -8.98 2.96
N ALA A 222 8.68 -8.09 3.94
CA ALA A 222 9.75 -7.77 4.88
C ALA A 222 10.00 -8.90 5.90
N ASN A 223 8.95 -9.40 6.56
CA ASN A 223 9.09 -10.31 7.70
C ASN A 223 9.15 -11.78 7.28
N GLU A 224 8.29 -12.20 6.36
CA GLU A 224 8.17 -13.62 5.99
C GLU A 224 9.16 -13.97 4.87
N TYR A 225 9.25 -13.10 3.85
CA TYR A 225 10.14 -13.32 2.70
C TYR A 225 11.50 -12.63 2.81
N LYS A 226 11.77 -11.93 3.91
CA LYS A 226 13.07 -11.28 4.25
C LYS A 226 13.61 -10.41 3.11
N LYS A 227 12.73 -9.71 2.41
CA LYS A 227 13.10 -8.77 1.35
C LYS A 227 13.48 -7.42 1.93
N ARG A 228 14.39 -6.73 1.26
CA ARG A 228 14.64 -5.30 1.50
C ARG A 228 13.50 -4.48 0.89
N VAL A 229 12.49 -4.20 1.71
CA VAL A 229 11.29 -3.44 1.32
C VAL A 229 11.49 -1.97 1.67
N MET A 230 11.24 -1.09 0.70
CA MET A 230 11.10 0.35 0.92
C MET A 230 9.68 0.79 0.58
N ILE A 231 8.99 1.39 1.55
CA ILE A 231 7.69 2.02 1.35
C ILE A 231 7.91 3.50 1.03
N VAL A 232 7.32 3.97 -0.06
CA VAL A 232 7.21 5.40 -0.38
C VAL A 232 5.78 5.81 -0.01
N ASP A 233 5.65 6.47 1.14
CA ASP A 233 4.38 6.76 1.80
C ASP A 233 4.01 8.23 1.58
N THR A 234 2.98 8.46 0.78
CA THR A 234 2.59 9.80 0.31
C THR A 234 1.56 10.44 1.22
N SER A 235 0.60 9.64 1.68
CA SER A 235 -0.50 10.06 2.54
C SER A 235 -0.27 9.67 4.01
N ASN A 236 0.89 9.08 4.32
CA ASN A 236 1.22 8.48 5.61
C ASN A 236 0.22 7.40 6.07
N GLU A 237 -0.55 6.83 5.15
CA GLU A 237 -1.56 5.84 5.52
C GLU A 237 -0.91 4.48 5.78
N ILE A 238 0.18 4.13 5.11
CA ILE A 238 0.79 2.80 5.24
C ILE A 238 1.51 2.66 6.58
N GLY A 239 2.42 3.59 6.89
CA GLY A 239 3.27 3.57 8.09
C GLY A 239 2.75 4.39 9.27
N GLY A 240 1.74 5.24 9.08
CA GLY A 240 1.19 6.15 10.09
C GLY A 240 1.82 7.55 10.08
N ASP A 241 1.18 8.54 10.69
CA ASP A 241 1.62 9.95 10.59
C ASP A 241 2.86 10.30 11.44
N GLY A 242 3.29 9.46 12.39
CA GLY A 242 4.45 9.73 13.25
C GLY A 242 5.79 9.30 12.62
N ASP A 243 6.92 9.85 13.10
CA ASP A 243 8.27 9.56 12.58
C ASP A 243 8.65 8.08 12.62
N ILE A 244 8.32 7.41 13.74
CA ILE A 244 8.54 5.98 13.89
C ILE A 244 7.32 5.25 13.31
N PRO A 245 7.46 4.40 12.27
CA PRO A 245 6.34 3.74 11.64
C PRO A 245 5.68 2.70 12.56
N HIS A 246 4.42 2.40 12.29
CA HIS A 246 3.63 1.37 12.96
C HIS A 246 4.15 -0.05 12.65
N ALA A 247 4.13 -0.97 13.63
CA ALA A 247 4.71 -2.33 13.49
C ALA A 247 4.04 -3.19 12.40
N GLY A 248 2.83 -2.83 11.99
CA GLY A 248 2.06 -3.47 10.92
C GLY A 248 2.68 -3.42 9.53
N ILE A 249 3.78 -2.68 9.30
CA ILE A 249 4.59 -2.80 8.08
C ILE A 249 5.76 -3.79 8.21
N GLY A 250 5.93 -4.41 9.38
CA GLY A 250 7.06 -5.29 9.69
C GLY A 250 8.39 -4.55 9.70
N ASP A 251 9.45 -5.23 9.22
CA ASP A 251 10.81 -4.72 9.08
C ASP A 251 10.98 -3.81 7.84
N ALA A 252 9.88 -3.49 7.14
CA ALA A 252 9.92 -2.61 5.99
C ALA A 252 10.41 -1.21 6.40
N ARG A 253 11.26 -0.62 5.56
CA ARG A 253 11.71 0.76 5.72
C ARG A 253 10.71 1.69 5.05
N ARG A 254 10.66 2.95 5.50
CA ARG A 254 9.75 3.96 4.97
C ARG A 254 10.49 5.24 4.62
N MET A 255 10.12 5.83 3.49
CA MET A 255 10.39 7.20 3.10
C MET A 255 9.06 7.95 3.01
N GLN A 256 8.93 9.04 3.76
CA GLN A 256 7.75 9.91 3.69
C GLN A 256 7.94 10.91 2.56
N VAL A 257 6.92 11.08 1.72
CA VAL A 257 6.96 12.09 0.67
C VAL A 257 6.48 13.42 1.26
N PRO A 258 7.26 14.51 1.13
CA PRO A 258 6.82 15.83 1.58
C PRO A 258 5.54 16.26 0.84
N HIS A 259 4.61 16.91 1.55
CA HIS A 259 3.37 17.40 0.94
C HIS A 259 3.65 18.34 -0.24
N THR A 260 3.10 18.01 -1.41
CA THR A 260 3.19 18.77 -2.66
C THR A 260 2.05 19.77 -2.85
N ASP A 261 1.57 20.39 -1.76
CA ASP A 261 0.53 21.44 -1.78
C ASP A 261 1.03 22.80 -2.32
N VAL A 262 1.82 22.75 -3.39
CA VAL A 262 2.19 23.92 -4.19
C VAL A 262 1.17 24.16 -5.32
N GLN A 263 0.20 23.27 -5.53
CA GLN A 263 -0.80 23.43 -6.59
C GLN A 263 -1.84 24.55 -6.33
N HIS A 264 -2.13 24.91 -5.07
CA HIS A 264 -3.04 26.04 -4.78
C HIS A 264 -2.35 27.41 -4.58
N LYS A 265 -1.01 27.46 -4.58
CA LYS A 265 -0.23 28.73 -4.47
C LYS A 265 0.52 29.12 -5.73
N ARG A 266 0.33 28.40 -6.84
CA ARG A 266 1.00 28.66 -8.13
C ARG A 266 0.29 29.65 -9.05
N GLN A 267 -0.51 30.57 -8.51
CA GLN A 267 -0.91 31.77 -9.26
C GLN A 267 -0.07 33.01 -8.95
N ASN A 268 0.88 32.98 -8.00
CA ASN A 268 1.69 34.17 -7.63
C ASN A 268 3.15 33.85 -7.26
N ILE A 269 3.87 33.05 -8.05
CA ILE A 269 5.34 33.03 -7.97
C ILE A 269 5.91 33.03 -9.38
N GLU A 270 5.79 34.17 -10.05
CA GLU A 270 6.84 34.60 -10.97
C GLU A 270 7.96 35.17 -10.09
N LEU A 271 9.14 34.54 -10.18
CA LEU A 271 10.43 34.97 -9.61
C LEU A 271 10.65 34.67 -8.11
N MET A 272 11.81 34.05 -7.83
CA MET A 272 12.48 33.88 -6.53
C MET A 272 12.10 32.64 -5.67
N ASP A 273 12.44 31.42 -6.13
CA ASP A 273 13.40 30.56 -5.42
C ASP A 273 13.71 29.29 -6.24
N VAL A 274 14.96 29.15 -6.70
CA VAL A 274 15.45 27.95 -7.44
C VAL A 274 15.85 26.83 -6.45
N THR A 275 15.75 27.09 -5.15
CA THR A 275 16.16 26.21 -4.04
C THR A 275 15.00 25.47 -3.37
N ASN A 276 13.76 25.89 -3.57
CA ASN A 276 12.57 25.17 -3.09
C ASN A 276 12.08 24.21 -4.17
N HIS A 277 12.91 23.22 -4.50
CA HIS A 277 12.50 22.11 -5.34
C HIS A 277 11.38 21.39 -4.60
N SER A 278 10.13 21.53 -5.07
CA SER A 278 9.02 20.77 -4.53
C SER A 278 9.35 19.29 -4.73
N VAL A 279 9.69 18.59 -3.64
CA VAL A 279 10.01 17.17 -3.68
C VAL A 279 8.73 16.43 -4.01
N SER A 280 8.71 15.75 -5.15
CA SER A 280 7.57 14.97 -5.63
C SER A 280 7.85 13.48 -5.48
N ILE A 281 6.79 12.68 -5.56
CA ILE A 281 6.84 11.22 -5.37
C ILE A 281 7.87 10.58 -6.33
N ASP A 282 7.95 11.04 -7.57
CA ASP A 282 8.91 10.54 -8.57
C ASP A 282 10.38 10.73 -8.14
N LEU A 283 10.72 11.84 -7.48
CA LEU A 283 12.08 12.07 -6.98
C LEU A 283 12.39 11.16 -5.80
N VAL A 284 11.45 10.98 -4.87
CA VAL A 284 11.60 10.08 -3.72
C VAL A 284 11.75 8.63 -4.18
N LEU A 285 11.02 8.24 -5.23
CA LEU A 285 11.13 6.92 -5.85
C LEU A 285 12.53 6.67 -6.42
N ILE A 286 13.11 7.66 -7.12
CA ILE A 286 14.47 7.58 -7.67
C ILE A 286 15.50 7.52 -6.53
N GLU A 287 15.37 8.41 -5.54
CA GLU A 287 16.24 8.46 -4.36
C GLU A 287 16.26 7.13 -3.60
N ALA A 288 15.09 6.50 -3.42
CA ALA A 288 14.97 5.21 -2.77
C ALA A 288 15.83 4.14 -3.47
N VAL A 289 15.84 4.13 -4.81
CA VAL A 289 16.64 3.17 -5.58
C VAL A 289 18.12 3.49 -5.51
N GLU A 290 18.49 4.77 -5.68
CA GLU A 290 19.88 5.21 -5.72
C GLU A 290 20.60 5.00 -4.38
N ASN A 291 19.90 5.22 -3.26
CA ASN A 291 20.52 5.24 -1.93
C ASN A 291 20.31 3.98 -1.11
N HIS A 292 19.28 3.17 -1.40
CA HIS A 292 18.88 2.09 -0.49
C HIS A 292 18.86 0.69 -1.10
N MET A 293 19.16 0.53 -2.40
CA MET A 293 19.22 -0.76 -3.11
C MET A 293 18.07 -1.74 -2.73
N PRO A 294 16.81 -1.29 -2.79
CA PRO A 294 15.67 -2.11 -2.38
C PRO A 294 15.48 -3.28 -3.34
N GLN A 295 14.91 -4.38 -2.83
CA GLN A 295 14.40 -5.47 -3.67
C GLN A 295 12.95 -5.24 -4.06
N VAL A 296 12.22 -4.54 -3.19
CA VAL A 296 10.81 -4.21 -3.37
C VAL A 296 10.60 -2.74 -3.05
N ILE A 297 9.86 -2.03 -3.90
CA ILE A 297 9.29 -0.73 -3.58
C ILE A 297 7.77 -0.85 -3.49
N VAL A 298 7.23 -0.34 -2.38
CA VAL A 298 5.79 -0.29 -2.10
C VAL A 298 5.34 1.16 -2.18
N ILE A 299 4.34 1.45 -2.98
CA ILE A 299 3.88 2.82 -3.28
C ILE A 299 2.41 2.92 -2.92
N ASP A 300 2.03 3.87 -2.06
CA ASP A 300 0.65 4.00 -1.62
C ASP A 300 -0.30 4.27 -2.79
N GLU A 301 -0.11 5.37 -3.53
CA GLU A 301 -0.93 5.68 -4.71
C GLU A 301 -0.07 6.33 -5.80
N ILE A 302 -0.17 5.81 -7.03
CA ILE A 302 0.35 6.45 -8.24
C ILE A 302 -0.79 7.21 -8.91
N GLY A 303 -0.66 8.53 -9.00
CA GLY A 303 -1.67 9.44 -9.52
C GLY A 303 -1.21 10.29 -10.70
N THR A 304 0.10 10.48 -10.90
CA THR A 304 0.62 11.37 -11.95
C THR A 304 1.45 10.66 -13.02
N LYS A 305 1.56 11.30 -14.19
CA LYS A 305 2.37 10.80 -15.31
C LYS A 305 3.87 10.68 -14.96
N LEU A 306 4.38 11.58 -14.12
CA LEU A 306 5.79 11.57 -13.70
C LEU A 306 6.06 10.39 -12.76
N GLU A 307 5.15 10.13 -11.81
CA GLU A 307 5.21 8.94 -10.95
C GLU A 307 5.15 7.64 -11.75
N ALA A 308 4.24 7.56 -12.72
CA ALA A 308 4.13 6.39 -13.60
C ALA A 308 5.42 6.15 -14.40
N ALA A 309 6.06 7.21 -14.90
CA ALA A 309 7.34 7.14 -15.60
C ALA A 309 8.50 6.71 -14.69
N ALA A 310 8.55 7.22 -13.46
CA ALA A 310 9.52 6.81 -12.46
C ALA A 310 9.35 5.32 -12.10
N ALA A 311 8.12 4.89 -11.80
CA ALA A 311 7.81 3.49 -11.53
C ALA A 311 8.22 2.57 -12.70
N SER A 312 7.91 2.96 -13.95
CA SER A 312 8.32 2.19 -15.14
C SER A 312 9.84 2.06 -15.25
N THR A 313 10.58 3.14 -15.01
CA THR A 313 12.06 3.12 -15.01
C THR A 313 12.63 2.22 -13.91
N ILE A 314 11.99 2.20 -12.74
CA ILE A 314 12.38 1.34 -11.61
C ILE A 314 12.11 -0.13 -11.91
N ALA A 315 10.96 -0.45 -12.50
CA ALA A 315 10.62 -1.81 -12.89
C ALA A 315 11.62 -2.39 -13.89
N GLN A 316 12.12 -1.58 -14.84
CA GLN A 316 13.16 -1.98 -15.79
C GLN A 316 14.50 -2.36 -15.13
N ARG A 317 14.74 -1.91 -13.88
CA ARG A 317 15.92 -2.30 -13.09
C ARG A 317 15.71 -3.64 -12.35
N GLY A 318 14.56 -4.30 -12.53
CA GLY A 318 14.25 -5.59 -11.91
C GLY A 318 13.80 -5.49 -10.45
N ILE A 319 13.40 -4.31 -9.99
CA ILE A 319 12.85 -4.10 -8.65
C ILE A 319 11.38 -4.51 -8.67
N GLN A 320 10.95 -5.33 -7.70
CA GLN A 320 9.55 -5.70 -7.55
C GLN A 320 8.76 -4.47 -7.08
N LEU A 321 7.66 -4.17 -7.76
CA LEU A 321 6.79 -3.05 -7.40
C LEU A 321 5.45 -3.54 -6.86
N VAL A 322 5.01 -2.95 -5.76
CA VAL A 322 3.63 -3.11 -5.27
C VAL A 322 3.06 -1.72 -5.14
N ALA A 323 2.01 -1.40 -5.89
CA ALA A 323 1.44 -0.06 -5.86
C ALA A 323 -0.08 -0.10 -5.93
N THR A 324 -0.72 0.96 -5.44
CA THR A 324 -2.09 1.25 -5.82
C THR A 324 -2.14 2.39 -6.86
N ALA A 325 -3.22 2.46 -7.62
CA ALA A 325 -3.45 3.55 -8.56
C ALA A 325 -4.91 4.01 -8.53
N HIS A 326 -5.12 5.26 -8.94
CA HIS A 326 -6.45 5.82 -9.06
C HIS A 326 -7.22 5.14 -10.20
N GLY A 327 -8.34 4.49 -9.85
CA GLY A 327 -9.19 3.80 -10.82
C GLY A 327 -10.09 2.77 -10.14
N VAL A 328 -11.04 2.26 -10.91
CA VAL A 328 -11.94 1.17 -10.46
C VAL A 328 -11.58 -0.14 -11.16
N THR A 329 -11.23 -0.08 -12.44
CA THR A 329 -10.90 -1.24 -13.28
C THR A 329 -9.61 -1.02 -14.07
N ILE A 330 -9.03 -2.10 -14.59
CA ILE A 330 -7.88 -2.05 -15.50
C ILE A 330 -8.24 -1.31 -16.79
N GLU A 331 -9.47 -1.45 -17.27
CA GLU A 331 -9.97 -0.72 -18.45
C GLU A 331 -9.92 0.80 -18.27
N ASN A 332 -10.33 1.30 -17.10
CA ASN A 332 -10.24 2.74 -16.79
C ASN A 332 -8.78 3.23 -16.84
N LEU A 333 -7.83 2.37 -16.45
CA LEU A 333 -6.42 2.69 -16.45
C LEU A 333 -5.83 2.75 -17.86
N VAL A 334 -6.25 1.82 -18.74
CA VAL A 334 -5.88 1.80 -20.17
C VAL A 334 -6.33 3.09 -20.86
N MET A 335 -7.49 3.62 -20.49
CA MET A 335 -8.04 4.87 -21.05
C MET A 335 -7.50 6.14 -20.41
N ASN A 336 -6.68 6.04 -19.33
CA ASN A 336 -6.17 7.19 -18.59
C ASN A 336 -4.81 7.63 -19.14
N PRO A 337 -4.68 8.80 -19.82
CA PRO A 337 -3.42 9.21 -20.44
C PRO A 337 -2.27 9.48 -19.45
N ALA A 338 -2.58 9.71 -18.17
CA ALA A 338 -1.56 9.90 -17.14
C ALA A 338 -1.00 8.56 -16.65
N LEU A 339 -1.82 7.52 -16.60
CA LEU A 339 -1.49 6.25 -15.94
C LEU A 339 -1.40 5.05 -16.88
N GLU A 340 -1.78 5.18 -18.17
CA GLU A 340 -1.72 4.12 -19.17
C GLU A 340 -0.32 3.47 -19.27
N MET A 341 0.73 4.22 -18.91
CA MET A 341 2.11 3.72 -18.90
C MET A 341 2.30 2.53 -17.95
N LEU A 342 1.56 2.49 -16.82
CA LEU A 342 1.65 1.40 -15.85
C LEU A 342 1.24 0.04 -16.44
N VAL A 343 0.38 0.07 -17.47
CA VAL A 343 -0.17 -1.10 -18.17
C VAL A 343 0.48 -1.32 -19.55
N GLY A 344 1.59 -0.65 -19.84
CA GLY A 344 2.36 -0.79 -21.08
C GLY A 344 2.15 0.34 -22.10
N GLY A 345 1.35 1.35 -21.76
CA GLY A 345 1.01 2.50 -22.60
C GLY A 345 0.15 2.12 -23.81
N VAL A 346 -0.63 3.06 -24.35
CA VAL A 346 -1.50 2.82 -25.51
C VAL A 346 -1.09 3.72 -26.67
N GLN A 347 -0.97 3.17 -27.87
CA GLN A 347 -0.69 3.92 -29.09
C GLN A 347 -1.59 3.46 -30.24
N SER A 348 -1.82 4.37 -31.18
CA SER A 348 -2.50 4.08 -32.43
C SER A 348 -1.46 3.69 -33.50
N VAL A 349 -1.61 2.50 -34.08
CA VAL A 349 -0.72 1.96 -35.11
C VAL A 349 -1.50 1.80 -36.41
N THR A 350 -0.91 2.24 -37.52
CA THR A 350 -1.48 2.03 -38.86
C THR A 350 -0.86 0.78 -39.48
N LEU A 351 -1.68 -0.26 -39.65
CA LEU A 351 -1.35 -1.50 -40.33
C LEU A 351 -1.35 -1.31 -41.86
N GLY A 352 -0.48 -2.05 -42.54
CA GLY A 352 -0.53 -2.17 -44.00
C GLY A 352 -1.78 -2.94 -44.46
N ASP A 353 -2.15 -2.78 -45.73
CA ASP A 353 -3.38 -3.30 -46.32
C ASP A 353 -3.50 -4.83 -46.18
N GLU A 354 -2.40 -5.56 -46.41
CA GLU A 354 -2.34 -7.01 -46.27
C GLU A 354 -2.54 -7.45 -44.81
N GLU A 355 -1.92 -6.74 -43.86
CA GLU A 355 -1.98 -7.08 -42.44
C GLU A 355 -3.35 -6.76 -41.83
N ALA A 356 -3.94 -5.63 -42.21
CA ALA A 356 -5.30 -5.24 -41.81
C ALA A 356 -6.33 -6.25 -42.34
N SER A 357 -6.20 -6.67 -43.61
CA SER A 357 -7.04 -7.70 -44.22
C SER A 357 -6.89 -9.05 -43.54
N ARG A 358 -5.64 -9.48 -43.27
CA ARG A 358 -5.34 -10.74 -42.56
C ARG A 358 -5.95 -10.81 -41.17
N ARG A 359 -5.95 -9.69 -40.43
CA ARG A 359 -6.52 -9.60 -39.08
C ARG A 359 -8.03 -9.32 -39.09
N GLY A 360 -8.61 -8.93 -40.23
CA GLY A 360 -10.02 -8.55 -40.34
C GLY A 360 -10.36 -7.26 -39.57
N VAL A 361 -9.41 -6.32 -39.48
CA VAL A 361 -9.54 -5.09 -38.68
C VAL A 361 -9.36 -3.84 -39.56
N GLN A 362 -9.69 -2.68 -39.00
CA GLN A 362 -9.41 -1.40 -39.64
C GLN A 362 -7.89 -1.20 -39.79
N LYS A 363 -7.49 -0.35 -40.76
CA LYS A 363 -6.07 -0.03 -40.96
C LYS A 363 -5.46 0.64 -39.73
N THR A 364 -6.24 1.27 -38.87
CA THR A 364 -5.77 1.89 -37.63
C THR A 364 -6.29 1.10 -36.43
N VAL A 365 -5.39 0.62 -35.58
CA VAL A 365 -5.70 -0.16 -34.37
C VAL A 365 -4.96 0.40 -33.16
N LEU A 366 -5.49 0.16 -31.96
CA LEU A 366 -4.79 0.46 -30.72
C LEU A 366 -3.92 -0.74 -30.33
N GLU A 367 -2.65 -0.47 -30.02
CA GLU A 367 -1.70 -1.47 -29.52
C GLU A 367 -0.95 -0.90 -28.32
N ARG A 368 -0.37 -1.78 -27.49
CA ARG A 368 0.51 -1.34 -26.41
C ARG A 368 1.78 -0.68 -26.95
N LYS A 369 2.33 0.28 -26.20
CA LYS A 369 3.63 0.90 -26.51
C LYS A 369 4.82 0.01 -26.14
N GLY A 370 4.65 -0.81 -25.11
CA GLY A 370 5.71 -1.67 -24.59
C GLY A 370 5.24 -2.61 -23.48
N PRO A 371 6.19 -3.20 -22.72
CA PRO A 371 5.87 -4.06 -21.60
C PRO A 371 5.19 -3.28 -20.47
N SER A 372 4.34 -3.94 -19.69
CA SER A 372 3.70 -3.29 -18.55
C SER A 372 4.69 -3.09 -17.39
N THR A 373 4.50 -2.02 -16.61
CA THR A 373 5.31 -1.77 -15.40
C THR A 373 5.07 -2.84 -14.33
N PHE A 374 3.85 -3.36 -14.27
CA PHE A 374 3.45 -4.41 -13.35
C PHE A 374 3.16 -5.71 -14.10
N SER A 375 3.54 -6.85 -13.54
CA SER A 375 3.26 -8.16 -14.16
C SER A 375 1.81 -8.59 -13.94
N CYS A 376 1.21 -8.22 -12.80
CA CYS A 376 -0.15 -8.58 -12.44
C CYS A 376 -0.98 -7.35 -12.05
N GLY A 377 -2.25 -7.36 -12.44
CA GLY A 377 -3.26 -6.40 -11.98
C GLY A 377 -4.24 -7.05 -11.01
N VAL A 378 -4.65 -6.34 -9.97
CA VAL A 378 -5.64 -6.80 -9.00
C VAL A 378 -6.72 -5.75 -8.87
N GLU A 379 -7.95 -6.07 -9.28
CA GLU A 379 -9.12 -5.25 -9.02
C GLU A 379 -9.75 -5.70 -7.70
N ILE A 380 -9.77 -4.80 -6.71
CA ILE A 380 -10.39 -5.03 -5.42
C ILE A 380 -11.86 -4.61 -5.53
N ILE A 381 -12.73 -5.62 -5.58
CA ILE A 381 -14.18 -5.43 -5.73
C ILE A 381 -14.80 -5.13 -4.36
N THR A 382 -14.45 -5.94 -3.37
CA THR A 382 -14.84 -5.75 -1.98
C THR A 382 -13.68 -6.13 -1.06
N LYS A 383 -13.83 -5.90 0.25
CA LYS A 383 -12.84 -6.35 1.26
C LYS A 383 -12.61 -7.87 1.26
N THR A 384 -13.49 -8.65 0.64
CA THR A 384 -13.44 -10.12 0.63
C THR A 384 -13.36 -10.71 -0.77
N GLU A 385 -13.34 -9.90 -1.83
CA GLU A 385 -13.36 -10.37 -3.22
C GLU A 385 -12.42 -9.56 -4.11
N LEU A 386 -11.55 -10.28 -4.81
CA LEU A 386 -10.56 -9.75 -5.75
C LEU A 386 -10.75 -10.37 -7.13
N ARG A 387 -10.51 -9.59 -8.19
CA ARG A 387 -10.26 -10.10 -9.54
C ARG A 387 -8.79 -9.97 -9.86
N VAL A 388 -8.16 -11.08 -10.19
CA VAL A 388 -6.72 -11.18 -10.39
C VAL A 388 -6.42 -11.41 -11.87
N HIS A 389 -5.73 -10.44 -12.45
CA HIS A 389 -5.15 -10.50 -13.78
C HIS A 389 -3.69 -10.95 -13.67
N ARG A 390 -3.46 -12.27 -13.70
CA ARG A 390 -2.11 -12.85 -13.56
C ARG A 390 -1.13 -12.38 -14.63
N ASN A 391 -1.62 -12.14 -15.85
CA ASN A 391 -0.85 -11.55 -16.92
C ASN A 391 -1.54 -10.25 -17.35
N LEU A 392 -1.01 -9.13 -16.86
CA LEU A 392 -1.55 -7.81 -17.13
C LEU A 392 -1.43 -7.44 -18.61
N GLU A 393 -0.33 -7.82 -19.26
CA GLU A 393 -0.11 -7.59 -20.69
C GLU A 393 -1.18 -8.24 -21.56
N ALA A 394 -1.42 -9.54 -21.34
CA ALA A 394 -2.46 -10.27 -22.08
C ALA A 394 -3.87 -9.71 -21.81
N THR A 395 -4.12 -9.23 -20.59
CA THR A 395 -5.36 -8.55 -20.23
C THR A 395 -5.56 -7.29 -21.07
N VAL A 396 -4.54 -6.43 -21.13
CA VAL A 396 -4.58 -5.16 -21.87
C VAL A 396 -4.71 -5.40 -23.37
N ASP A 397 -3.95 -6.35 -23.93
CA ASP A 397 -4.05 -6.71 -25.35
C ASP A 397 -5.46 -7.20 -25.72
N THR A 398 -6.08 -7.97 -24.82
CA THR A 398 -7.47 -8.43 -25.01
C THR A 398 -8.45 -7.26 -24.98
N LEU A 399 -8.29 -6.31 -24.04
CA LEU A 399 -9.10 -5.11 -23.94
C LEU A 399 -8.97 -4.21 -25.18
N LEU A 400 -7.74 -3.96 -25.65
CA LEU A 400 -7.48 -3.15 -26.85
C LEU A 400 -8.07 -3.79 -28.11
N SER A 401 -8.20 -5.12 -28.16
CA SER A 401 -8.91 -5.84 -29.22
C SER A 401 -10.44 -5.79 -29.13
N GLY A 402 -11.00 -5.09 -28.14
CA GLY A 402 -12.44 -4.98 -27.89
C GLY A 402 -13.07 -6.23 -27.29
N ARG A 403 -12.26 -7.13 -26.71
CA ARG A 403 -12.72 -8.37 -26.08
C ARG A 403 -12.66 -8.27 -24.56
N GLN A 404 -13.45 -9.09 -23.88
CA GLN A 404 -13.38 -9.20 -22.42
C GLN A 404 -12.17 -10.05 -22.00
N PRO A 405 -11.30 -9.55 -21.11
CA PRO A 405 -10.15 -10.30 -20.62
C PRO A 405 -10.58 -11.39 -19.64
N ASN A 406 -9.79 -12.45 -19.56
CA ASN A 406 -9.94 -13.47 -18.53
C ASN A 406 -9.24 -13.01 -17.24
N PHE A 407 -9.90 -13.22 -16.09
CA PHE A 407 -9.32 -12.98 -14.77
C PHE A 407 -9.76 -14.09 -13.80
N GLU A 408 -9.02 -14.24 -12.70
CA GLU A 408 -9.30 -15.19 -11.64
C GLU A 408 -10.05 -14.47 -10.50
N VAL A 409 -11.21 -14.98 -10.10
CA VAL A 409 -11.93 -14.44 -8.95
C VAL A 409 -11.48 -15.15 -7.69
N ARG A 410 -10.99 -14.38 -6.71
CA ARG A 410 -10.55 -14.88 -5.40
C ARG A 410 -11.44 -14.32 -4.31
N LYS A 411 -12.00 -15.19 -3.46
CA LYS A 411 -12.88 -14.81 -2.35
C LYS A 411 -12.40 -15.39 -1.04
N ILE A 412 -12.57 -14.62 0.05
CA ILE A 412 -12.43 -15.13 1.41
C ILE A 412 -13.74 -15.83 1.77
N SER A 413 -13.71 -17.16 1.86
CA SER A 413 -14.89 -17.92 2.32
C SER A 413 -15.03 -17.76 3.84
N LYS A 414 -16.09 -17.09 4.30
CA LYS A 414 -16.54 -17.24 5.68
C LYS A 414 -17.19 -18.63 5.75
N ARG A 415 -16.56 -19.61 6.41
CA ARG A 415 -17.23 -20.89 6.64
C ARG A 415 -18.60 -20.63 7.31
N PRO A 416 -19.72 -21.13 6.78
CA PRO A 416 -20.86 -21.46 7.62
C PRO A 416 -20.46 -22.68 8.46
N THR A 417 -20.66 -22.61 9.76
CA THR A 417 -20.66 -23.78 10.65
C THR A 417 -21.64 -24.84 10.11
N ASP A 418 -21.15 -26.07 9.97
CA ASP A 418 -21.85 -27.36 9.81
C ASP A 418 -23.06 -27.45 8.86
N GLU A 419 -22.84 -28.08 7.70
CA GLU A 419 -23.42 -29.37 7.29
C GLU A 419 -23.21 -29.54 5.78
N PHE A 420 -22.38 -30.52 5.42
CA PHE A 420 -22.07 -30.89 4.04
C PHE A 420 -23.10 -31.92 3.54
N GLU A 421 -23.90 -31.56 2.54
CA GLU A 421 -24.37 -32.51 1.54
C GLU A 421 -23.94 -32.03 0.14
N PRO A 422 -23.15 -32.81 -0.62
CA PRO A 422 -22.75 -32.44 -1.96
C PRO A 422 -23.89 -32.74 -2.94
N ARG A 423 -24.53 -31.70 -3.48
CA ARG A 423 -25.34 -31.82 -4.71
C ARG A 423 -24.54 -31.30 -5.89
N LEU A 424 -24.07 -32.22 -6.73
CA LEU A 424 -23.61 -31.93 -8.09
C LEU A 424 -24.83 -31.49 -8.91
N SER A 425 -24.89 -30.23 -9.35
CA SER A 425 -25.82 -29.81 -10.40
C SER A 425 -25.09 -29.77 -11.74
N THR A 426 -25.24 -30.83 -12.53
CA THR A 426 -24.92 -30.81 -13.95
C THR A 426 -26.08 -30.15 -14.69
N CYS A 427 -25.82 -29.00 -15.33
CA CYS A 427 -26.72 -28.41 -16.30
C CYS A 427 -26.41 -29.02 -17.67
N ASP A 428 -27.13 -30.07 -18.04
CA ASP A 428 -27.13 -30.57 -19.42
C ASP A 428 -28.22 -29.85 -20.23
N LEU A 429 -27.78 -29.12 -21.25
CA LEU A 429 -28.63 -28.66 -22.34
C LEU A 429 -28.72 -29.78 -23.38
N SER A 430 -29.92 -30.35 -23.48
CA SER A 430 -30.57 -30.90 -24.68
C SER A 430 -29.71 -31.55 -25.77
N GLU A 431 -29.81 -32.87 -25.90
CA GLU A 431 -29.94 -33.51 -27.22
C GLU A 431 -31.12 -34.48 -27.22
N THR A 432 -31.96 -34.30 -28.23
CA THR A 432 -33.14 -35.10 -28.55
C THR A 432 -32.68 -36.23 -29.45
N SER A 433 -32.88 -37.50 -29.08
CA SER A 433 -33.40 -38.54 -30.00
C SER A 433 -33.34 -39.97 -29.43
N MET A 434 -34.47 -40.64 -29.60
CA MET A 434 -34.69 -42.06 -29.90
C MET A 434 -34.64 -43.14 -28.80
N GLU A 435 -35.70 -43.94 -28.90
CA GLU A 435 -36.21 -45.00 -28.05
C GLU A 435 -35.36 -46.28 -28.03
N SER A 436 -35.26 -46.83 -26.81
CA SER A 436 -35.39 -48.24 -26.37
C SER A 436 -34.89 -49.42 -27.21
N GLY A 437 -34.15 -50.31 -26.51
CA GLY A 437 -34.42 -51.75 -26.54
C GLY A 437 -33.21 -52.67 -26.34
N THR A 438 -33.16 -53.35 -25.17
CA THR A 438 -32.68 -54.75 -24.92
C THR A 438 -31.22 -55.09 -25.25
N ASP A 439 -30.46 -55.97 -24.59
CA ASP A 439 -30.54 -56.81 -23.39
C ASP A 439 -29.10 -57.35 -23.15
N GLU A 440 -28.87 -57.87 -21.94
CA GLU A 440 -27.98 -59.01 -21.63
C GLU A 440 -26.43 -58.97 -21.70
N THR A 441 -25.86 -59.22 -20.50
CA THR A 441 -24.86 -60.26 -20.13
C THR A 441 -23.34 -60.02 -20.19
N SER A 442 -22.72 -60.21 -19.00
CA SER A 442 -21.48 -60.98 -18.69
C SER A 442 -20.15 -60.54 -19.33
N GLU A 443 -18.95 -60.63 -18.74
CA GLU A 443 -18.39 -61.05 -17.46
C GLU A 443 -16.86 -60.73 -17.56
N ILE A 444 -16.17 -60.62 -16.41
CA ILE A 444 -14.79 -61.08 -16.14
C ILE A 444 -13.56 -60.15 -16.42
N ASN A 445 -12.92 -59.83 -15.27
CA ASN A 445 -11.48 -59.73 -14.92
C ASN A 445 -10.61 -58.58 -15.46
N ASP A 446 -9.63 -58.03 -14.74
CA ASP A 446 -9.08 -58.17 -13.37
C ASP A 446 -8.26 -56.86 -13.17
N ILE A 447 -8.03 -56.32 -11.96
CA ILE A 447 -6.73 -56.41 -11.27
C ILE A 447 -6.88 -55.76 -9.87
N THR A 448 -6.81 -56.63 -8.86
CA THR A 448 -6.03 -56.53 -7.61
C THR A 448 -6.17 -55.30 -6.69
N ARG A 449 -6.95 -55.48 -5.61
CA ARG A 449 -6.86 -54.74 -4.33
C ARG A 449 -6.00 -55.51 -3.35
N CYS A 450 -5.05 -54.83 -2.69
CA CYS A 450 -4.40 -55.30 -1.46
C CYS A 450 -4.92 -54.51 -0.25
N HIS A 451 -5.12 -55.26 0.84
CA HIS A 451 -5.73 -54.91 2.11
C HIS A 451 -4.91 -53.94 3.00
N ASP A 452 -5.69 -53.22 3.81
CA ASP A 452 -5.50 -52.72 5.18
C ASP A 452 -4.22 -53.09 5.95
N LYS A 453 -3.66 -52.11 6.67
CA LYS A 453 -3.78 -51.99 8.14
C LYS A 453 -3.06 -50.75 8.70
N VAL A 454 -3.81 -49.98 9.51
CA VAL A 454 -3.50 -49.41 10.84
C VAL A 454 -2.08 -48.86 11.09
N VAL A 455 -1.96 -47.60 11.53
CA VAL A 455 -1.27 -47.18 12.78
C VAL A 455 -1.34 -45.64 13.00
N SER A 456 -1.59 -45.32 14.29
CA SER A 456 -1.27 -44.13 15.10
C SER A 456 -1.83 -42.74 14.77
N GLU A 457 -2.65 -42.29 15.72
CA GLU A 457 -2.74 -40.91 16.21
C GLU A 457 -1.35 -40.32 16.47
N ASP A 458 -1.07 -39.18 15.85
CA ASP A 458 -0.17 -38.18 16.38
C ASP A 458 -0.78 -36.81 16.10
N ASN A 459 -1.12 -36.11 17.19
CA ASN A 459 -1.61 -34.74 17.21
C ASN A 459 -0.54 -33.83 16.60
N SER A 460 -0.75 -33.42 15.34
CA SER A 460 -0.03 -32.29 14.75
C SER A 460 -1.00 -31.16 14.44
N CYS A 461 -0.62 -29.98 14.94
CA CYS A 461 -1.30 -28.70 14.81
C CYS A 461 -1.68 -28.45 13.35
N LYS A 462 -2.97 -28.48 13.05
CA LYS A 462 -3.48 -28.08 11.73
C LYS A 462 -3.59 -26.56 11.73
N ASP A 463 -2.69 -25.91 11.01
CA ASP A 463 -2.94 -24.58 10.45
C ASP A 463 -4.27 -24.68 9.67
N GLU A 464 -5.28 -23.93 10.09
CA GLU A 464 -6.51 -23.81 9.33
C GLU A 464 -6.23 -22.97 8.08
N ASP A 465 -5.83 -23.63 7.00
CA ASP A 465 -5.82 -23.03 5.67
C ASP A 465 -7.23 -22.57 5.32
N ALA A 466 -7.39 -21.25 5.19
CA ALA A 466 -8.59 -20.65 4.61
C ALA A 466 -8.81 -21.27 3.22
N LEU A 467 -9.99 -21.84 3.00
CA LEU A 467 -10.35 -22.48 1.74
C LEU A 467 -10.43 -21.41 0.64
N CYS A 468 -9.38 -21.28 -0.17
CA CYS A 468 -9.38 -20.43 -1.36
C CYS A 468 -10.17 -21.12 -2.46
N VAL A 469 -11.37 -20.61 -2.74
CA VAL A 469 -12.17 -21.07 -3.88
C VAL A 469 -11.75 -20.29 -5.12
N PHE A 470 -11.21 -20.99 -6.12
CA PHE A 470 -10.86 -20.44 -7.42
C PHE A 470 -12.04 -20.60 -8.37
N LEU A 471 -12.69 -19.49 -8.72
CA LEU A 471 -13.74 -19.48 -9.74
C LEU A 471 -13.20 -18.80 -11.00
N TYR A 472 -13.10 -19.58 -12.08
CA TYR A 472 -12.82 -19.08 -13.43
C TYR A 472 -14.17 -18.75 -14.09
N GLY A 473 -14.54 -17.47 -14.14
CA GLY A 473 -15.81 -17.04 -14.71
C GLY A 473 -15.63 -16.22 -15.99
N LYS A 474 -16.34 -16.57 -17.06
CA LYS A 474 -16.72 -15.63 -18.13
C LYS A 474 -18.11 -15.09 -17.78
N PHE A 475 -18.25 -13.79 -17.57
CA PHE A 475 -19.56 -13.18 -17.31
C PHE A 475 -19.94 -12.24 -18.46
N PRO A 476 -21.00 -12.55 -19.23
CA PRO A 476 -21.58 -11.58 -20.14
C PRO A 476 -22.40 -10.58 -19.31
N LEU A 477 -21.81 -9.43 -18.97
CA LEU A 477 -22.60 -8.29 -18.53
C LEU A 477 -23.32 -7.72 -19.75
N ASN A 478 -24.63 -7.93 -19.81
CA ASN A 478 -25.48 -7.37 -20.85
C ASN A 478 -25.52 -5.83 -20.64
N ARG A 479 -25.43 -5.06 -21.73
CA ARG A 479 -25.30 -3.59 -21.70
C ARG A 479 -26.45 -2.88 -20.97
N ASP A 480 -27.59 -3.55 -20.75
CA ASP A 480 -28.79 -2.97 -20.16
C ASP A 480 -28.79 -2.97 -18.60
N ASP A 481 -27.92 -3.74 -17.94
CA ASP A 481 -27.86 -3.78 -16.47
C ASP A 481 -27.02 -2.63 -15.87
N ILE A 482 -26.14 -2.01 -16.67
CA ILE A 482 -25.36 -0.84 -16.27
C ILE A 482 -26.26 0.41 -16.22
N ALA A 483 -27.29 0.49 -17.07
CA ALA A 483 -28.20 1.62 -17.11
C ALA A 483 -29.16 1.68 -15.90
N ARG A 484 -29.49 0.54 -15.28
CA ARG A 484 -30.37 0.51 -14.09
C ARG A 484 -29.65 0.82 -12.78
N THR A 485 -28.34 0.60 -12.73
CA THR A 485 -27.55 0.88 -11.51
C THR A 485 -27.15 2.36 -11.42
N CYS A 486 -27.03 3.08 -12.55
CA CYS A 486 -26.66 4.50 -12.55
C CYS A 486 -27.82 5.47 -12.27
N VAL A 487 -29.08 5.05 -12.39
CA VAL A 487 -30.24 5.95 -12.17
C VAL A 487 -30.70 5.97 -10.71
N ASN A 488 -30.44 4.93 -9.93
CA ASN A 488 -30.86 4.88 -8.52
C ASN A 488 -29.85 5.50 -7.54
N THR A 489 -28.62 5.78 -7.95
CA THR A 489 -27.58 6.35 -7.06
C THR A 489 -27.54 7.89 -7.09
N VAL A 490 -28.29 8.55 -7.96
CA VAL A 490 -28.29 10.03 -8.10
C VAL A 490 -29.53 10.67 -7.46
N MET A 491 -30.47 9.89 -6.91
CA MET A 491 -31.69 10.41 -6.26
C MET A 491 -31.70 10.32 -4.73
N ASP A 492 -30.73 9.65 -4.10
CA ASP A 492 -30.66 9.54 -2.63
C ASP A 492 -29.68 10.53 -1.96
N GLU A 493 -29.04 11.43 -2.71
CA GLU A 493 -28.12 12.46 -2.16
C GLU A 493 -28.73 13.88 -2.08
N LEU A 494 -30.05 14.02 -2.22
CA LEU A 494 -30.76 15.31 -2.03
C LEU A 494 -31.87 15.29 -0.96
N ALA A 495 -31.86 14.30 -0.07
CA ALA A 495 -32.69 14.31 1.12
C ALA A 495 -31.98 13.68 2.32
N ILE A 496 -31.19 14.50 3.05
CA ILE A 496 -31.02 14.56 4.51
C ILE A 496 -30.14 15.78 4.82
#